data_AF-A0A937TBZ5-F1
#
_entry.id   AF-A0A937TBZ5-F1
#
_cell.length_a   1.000
_cell.length_b   1.000
_cell.length_c   1.000
_cell.angle_alpha   90.00
_cell.angle_beta   90.00
_cell.angle_gamma   90.00
#
_symmetry.space_group_name_H-M   'P 1'
#
loop_
_entity.id
_entity.type
_entity.pdbx_description
1 polymer ?
#
loop_
_entity_poly.entity_id
_entity_poly.type
_entity_poly.pdbx_seq_one_letter_code
_entity_poly.pdbx_strand_id
1 'polypeptide(L)'
;MTDDTLKSIVPAQVLGEIAEAVPAGCRDKLIVIGSLAVGYHYREQLGGMAVRTKDADCLLSPRVAAIDAGVKIAEELMDAGWKYRPTEEHAHPGTATTPDRDLPAVRLTPPGNPEWFIELLTVPDSPDDRTQHWSRLATRHGHFGLCSFGFLSLTDVSPITTDFGICIARPEMMALANLLEHPEIKPDTMAAGFAGRMDVKRSNKDLGRVLAIGRLALGSDEDALLEWPRVWRDALQQRFPGDWRELAGRVGSGLREVMVSEPDLDQALHTCANGLLASRPPTLEQLRIVGLRMEQDAISPLESEARGR
;
A
#
# COMPACT_ATOMS: atom_id res chain seq x y z
N MET A 1 -4.50 28.87 0.87
CA MET A 1 -4.71 27.85 1.90
C MET A 1 -5.82 26.95 1.42
N THR A 2 -5.48 25.93 0.65
CA THR A 2 -6.41 24.86 0.30
C THR A 2 -6.58 23.99 1.54
N ASP A 3 -7.83 23.76 1.93
CA ASP A 3 -8.23 22.85 2.99
C ASP A 3 -7.66 21.45 2.68
N ASP A 4 -6.57 21.07 3.35
CA ASP A 4 -5.84 19.81 3.13
C ASP A 4 -6.44 18.67 3.96
N THR A 5 -7.75 18.73 4.21
CA THR A 5 -8.50 17.60 4.72
C THR A 5 -8.71 16.59 3.61
N LEU A 6 -8.09 15.41 3.75
CA LEU A 6 -8.35 14.27 2.87
C LEU A 6 -9.86 14.02 2.79
N LYS A 7 -10.45 14.20 1.61
CA LYS A 7 -11.85 13.90 1.40
C LYS A 7 -12.09 12.40 1.41
N SER A 8 -13.27 12.03 1.88
CA SER A 8 -13.69 10.64 1.99
C SER A 8 -14.07 10.09 0.62
N ILE A 9 -13.55 8.92 0.26
CA ILE A 9 -13.97 8.15 -0.93
C ILE A 9 -14.67 6.85 -0.52
N VAL A 10 -15.62 6.38 -1.33
CA VAL A 10 -16.27 5.08 -1.14
C VAL A 10 -15.46 4.01 -1.89
N PRO A 11 -14.80 3.06 -1.19
CA PRO A 11 -13.85 2.15 -1.83
C PRO A 11 -14.43 1.32 -2.97
N ALA A 12 -15.65 0.81 -2.82
CA ALA A 12 -16.31 0.02 -3.86
C ALA A 12 -16.62 0.83 -5.12
N GLN A 13 -17.02 2.10 -4.97
CA GLN A 13 -17.27 2.97 -6.11
C GLN A 13 -15.97 3.23 -6.88
N VAL A 14 -14.90 3.59 -6.17
CA VAL A 14 -13.60 3.88 -6.80
C VAL A 14 -13.02 2.63 -7.47
N LEU A 15 -13.14 1.44 -6.87
CA LEU A 15 -12.73 0.20 -7.53
C LEU A 15 -13.56 -0.10 -8.80
N GLY A 16 -14.86 0.18 -8.78
CA GLY A 16 -15.70 0.10 -9.98
C GLY A 16 -15.22 1.04 -11.08
N GLU A 17 -14.96 2.31 -10.74
CA GLU A 17 -14.42 3.31 -11.67
C GLU A 17 -13.07 2.88 -12.26
N ILE A 18 -12.17 2.31 -11.45
CA ILE A 18 -10.89 1.75 -11.90
C ILE A 18 -11.13 0.57 -12.85
N ALA A 19 -11.98 -0.38 -12.48
CA ALA A 19 -12.23 -1.56 -13.28
C ALA A 19 -12.84 -1.21 -14.65
N GLU A 20 -13.76 -0.25 -14.69
CA GLU A 20 -14.36 0.26 -15.92
C GLU A 20 -13.33 0.95 -16.82
N ALA A 21 -12.44 1.77 -16.24
CA ALA A 21 -11.45 2.54 -16.99
C ALA A 21 -10.23 1.73 -17.45
N VAL A 22 -9.82 0.71 -16.67
CA VAL A 22 -8.66 -0.13 -17.01
C VAL A 22 -8.99 -1.02 -18.21
N PRO A 23 -8.13 -1.05 -19.25
CA PRO A 23 -8.36 -1.87 -20.44
C PRO A 23 -8.54 -3.34 -20.08
N ALA A 24 -9.54 -4.01 -20.67
CA ALA A 24 -9.92 -5.38 -20.30
C ALA A 24 -8.75 -6.38 -20.32
N GLY A 25 -7.85 -6.25 -21.30
CA GLY A 25 -6.65 -7.10 -21.43
C GLY A 25 -5.53 -6.83 -20.41
N CYS A 26 -5.72 -5.86 -19.51
CA CYS A 26 -4.79 -5.53 -18.44
C CYS A 26 -5.34 -5.80 -17.03
N ARG A 27 -6.65 -6.12 -16.90
CA ARG A 27 -7.30 -6.29 -15.59
C ARG A 27 -6.73 -7.47 -14.79
N ASP A 28 -6.32 -8.53 -15.49
CA ASP A 28 -5.66 -9.71 -14.92
C ASP A 28 -4.25 -9.41 -14.38
N LYS A 29 -3.66 -8.28 -14.78
CA LYS A 29 -2.31 -7.84 -14.39
C LYS A 29 -2.32 -6.77 -13.31
N LEU A 30 -3.51 -6.26 -12.95
CA LEU A 30 -3.66 -5.14 -12.03
C LEU A 30 -4.17 -5.62 -10.69
N ILE A 31 -3.43 -5.28 -9.64
CA ILE A 31 -3.78 -5.55 -8.25
C ILE A 31 -3.80 -4.22 -7.53
N VAL A 32 -4.97 -3.84 -7.02
CA VAL A 32 -5.09 -2.64 -6.18
C VAL A 32 -4.56 -2.94 -4.78
N ILE A 33 -3.71 -2.07 -4.25
CA ILE A 33 -3.09 -2.20 -2.94
C ILE A 33 -3.41 -0.96 -2.07
N GLY A 34 -2.80 -0.89 -0.90
CA GLY A 34 -2.93 0.27 -0.01
C GLY A 34 -4.32 0.41 0.62
N SER A 35 -4.64 1.63 1.05
CA SER A 35 -5.84 1.91 1.86
C SER A 35 -7.14 1.61 1.11
N LEU A 36 -7.17 1.78 -0.22
CA LEU A 36 -8.35 1.49 -1.04
C LEU A 36 -8.69 -0.01 -1.02
N ALA A 37 -7.69 -0.87 -1.21
CA ALA A 37 -7.85 -2.32 -1.14
C ALA A 37 -8.37 -2.78 0.23
N VAL A 38 -7.77 -2.28 1.32
CA VAL A 38 -8.21 -2.61 2.69
C VAL A 38 -9.63 -2.11 2.95
N GLY A 39 -9.93 -0.87 2.53
CA GLY A 39 -11.27 -0.28 2.69
C GLY A 39 -12.36 -1.06 1.96
N TYR A 40 -12.08 -1.61 0.78
CA TYR A 40 -13.01 -2.48 0.08
C TYR A 40 -13.15 -3.85 0.75
N HIS A 41 -12.05 -4.44 1.19
CA HIS A 41 -12.07 -5.75 1.85
C HIS A 41 -12.94 -5.74 3.11
N TYR A 42 -12.78 -4.73 3.97
CA TYR A 42 -13.54 -4.58 5.22
C TYR A 42 -14.77 -3.67 5.09
N ARG A 43 -15.31 -3.49 3.88
CA ARG A 43 -16.41 -2.54 3.60
C ARG A 43 -17.66 -2.78 4.44
N GLU A 44 -17.99 -4.03 4.75
CA GLU A 44 -19.15 -4.39 5.55
C GLU A 44 -18.97 -3.96 7.01
N GLN A 45 -17.81 -4.24 7.59
CA GLN A 45 -17.44 -3.81 8.95
C GLN A 45 -17.41 -2.28 9.06
N LEU A 46 -16.89 -1.61 8.03
CA LEU A 46 -16.91 -0.16 7.91
C LEU A 46 -18.31 0.40 7.61
N GLY A 47 -19.35 -0.43 7.45
CA GLY A 47 -20.72 0.01 7.18
C GLY A 47 -20.86 0.79 5.88
N GLY A 48 -20.05 0.46 4.86
CA GLY A 48 -19.96 1.21 3.60
C GLY A 48 -19.36 2.61 3.75
N MET A 49 -18.79 2.95 4.91
CA MET A 49 -18.22 4.26 5.17
C MET A 49 -16.93 4.49 4.37
N ALA A 50 -16.66 5.77 4.15
CA ALA A 50 -15.64 6.23 3.26
C ALA A 50 -14.25 6.29 3.92
N VAL A 51 -13.24 5.80 3.22
CA VAL A 51 -11.82 5.89 3.60
C VAL A 51 -11.28 7.25 3.17
N ARG A 52 -10.38 7.84 3.96
CA ARG A 52 -9.63 9.04 3.56
C ARG A 52 -8.34 8.62 2.88
N THR A 53 -8.36 8.55 1.55
CA THR A 53 -7.18 8.26 0.72
C THR A 53 -7.34 8.97 -0.61
N LYS A 54 -6.24 9.48 -1.15
CA LYS A 54 -6.21 10.20 -2.44
C LYS A 54 -5.59 9.38 -3.56
N ASP A 55 -4.80 8.39 -3.17
CA ASP A 55 -4.06 7.46 -3.98
C ASP A 55 -4.81 6.12 -4.08
N ALA A 56 -4.98 5.65 -5.32
CA ALA A 56 -5.34 4.28 -5.66
C ALA A 56 -4.11 3.59 -6.23
N ASP A 57 -3.31 2.99 -5.34
CA ASP A 57 -2.09 2.27 -5.70
C ASP A 57 -2.43 1.01 -6.51
N CYS A 58 -1.98 0.96 -7.76
CA CYS A 58 -2.24 -0.12 -8.69
C CYS A 58 -0.92 -0.81 -9.03
N LEU A 59 -0.70 -1.98 -8.44
CA LEU A 59 0.45 -2.84 -8.69
C LEU A 59 0.24 -3.63 -9.98
N LEU A 60 1.21 -3.53 -10.89
CA LEU A 60 1.26 -4.33 -12.10
C LEU A 60 2.12 -5.58 -11.87
N SER A 61 1.53 -6.76 -12.09
CA SER A 61 2.18 -8.07 -11.92
C SER A 61 1.64 -9.07 -12.97
N PRO A 62 2.40 -10.09 -13.42
CA PRO A 62 3.81 -10.33 -13.14
C PRO A 62 4.70 -9.28 -13.79
N ARG A 63 5.93 -9.14 -13.26
CA ARG A 63 6.92 -8.18 -13.73
C ARG A 63 7.11 -8.16 -15.25
N VAL A 64 7.16 -9.35 -15.86
CA VAL A 64 7.35 -9.52 -17.31
C VAL A 64 6.29 -8.82 -18.16
N ALA A 65 5.08 -8.60 -17.62
CA ALA A 65 4.00 -7.93 -18.33
C ALA A 65 3.75 -6.50 -17.84
N ALA A 66 4.47 -6.04 -16.81
CA ALA A 66 4.19 -4.78 -16.12
C ALA A 66 4.46 -3.55 -17.00
N ILE A 67 5.50 -3.59 -17.84
CA ILE A 67 5.83 -2.47 -18.74
C ILE A 67 4.78 -2.30 -19.82
N ASP A 68 4.46 -3.37 -20.55
CA ASP A 68 3.46 -3.33 -21.63
C ASP A 68 2.07 -2.97 -21.09
N ALA A 69 1.68 -3.54 -19.95
CA ALA A 69 0.42 -3.19 -19.29
C ALA A 69 0.43 -1.73 -18.83
N GLY A 70 1.53 -1.25 -18.25
CA GLY A 70 1.68 0.12 -17.77
C GLY A 70 1.59 1.16 -18.88
N VAL A 71 2.26 0.94 -20.01
CA VAL A 71 2.14 1.79 -21.20
C VAL A 71 0.70 1.81 -21.69
N LYS A 72 0.09 0.64 -21.88
CA LYS A 72 -1.27 0.52 -22.40
C LYS A 72 -2.31 1.21 -21.50
N ILE A 73 -2.24 0.95 -20.20
CA ILE A 73 -3.08 1.60 -19.18
C ILE A 73 -2.89 3.12 -19.26
N ALA A 74 -1.66 3.62 -19.13
CA ALA A 74 -1.40 5.06 -19.11
C ALA A 74 -1.91 5.76 -20.37
N GLU A 75 -1.66 5.19 -21.55
CA GLU A 75 -2.07 5.78 -22.82
C GLU A 75 -3.59 5.78 -23.02
N GLU A 76 -4.27 4.66 -22.75
CA GLU A 76 -5.72 4.56 -22.93
C GLU A 76 -6.48 5.45 -21.94
N LEU A 77 -6.02 5.54 -20.69
CA LEU A 77 -6.62 6.43 -19.68
C LEU A 77 -6.46 7.90 -20.08
N MET A 78 -5.25 8.32 -20.48
CA MET A 78 -5.01 9.71 -20.91
C MET A 78 -5.83 10.09 -22.16
N ASP A 79 -5.96 9.17 -23.11
CA ASP A 79 -6.82 9.34 -24.28
C ASP A 79 -8.31 9.45 -23.91
N ALA A 80 -8.74 8.71 -22.89
CA ALA A 80 -10.08 8.81 -22.30
C ALA A 80 -10.28 10.07 -21.44
N GLY A 81 -9.29 10.98 -21.40
CA GLY A 81 -9.40 12.28 -20.75
C GLY A 81 -8.92 12.32 -19.30
N TRP A 82 -8.35 11.23 -18.78
CA TRP A 82 -7.64 11.26 -17.49
C TRP A 82 -6.45 12.21 -17.57
N LYS A 83 -6.15 12.90 -16.47
CA LYS A 83 -5.12 13.93 -16.45
C LYS A 83 -3.96 13.54 -15.57
N TYR A 84 -2.75 13.80 -16.06
CA TYR A 84 -1.54 13.72 -15.24
C TYR A 84 -1.69 14.61 -14.01
N ARG A 85 -1.37 14.06 -12.84
CA ARG A 85 -1.37 14.77 -11.56
C ARG A 85 0.04 15.30 -11.27
N PRO A 86 0.30 16.60 -11.45
CA PRO A 86 1.62 17.17 -11.18
C PRO A 86 1.93 17.16 -9.68
N THR A 87 3.23 17.08 -9.38
CA THR A 87 3.78 17.37 -8.05
C THR A 87 4.67 18.61 -8.10
N GLU A 88 5.10 19.13 -6.95
CA GLU A 88 6.07 20.22 -6.90
C GLU A 88 7.38 19.86 -7.62
N GLU A 89 7.82 18.61 -7.48
CA GLU A 89 9.02 18.08 -8.12
C GLU A 89 8.83 17.79 -9.62
N HIS A 90 7.63 17.36 -10.01
CA HIS A 90 7.32 16.97 -11.38
C HIS A 90 6.05 17.66 -11.88
N ALA A 91 6.20 18.87 -12.43
CA ALA A 91 5.10 19.62 -13.02
C ALA A 91 4.62 19.02 -14.36
N HIS A 92 5.47 18.26 -15.05
CA HIS A 92 5.20 17.70 -16.37
C HIS A 92 5.75 16.26 -16.46
N PRO A 93 5.22 15.43 -17.39
CA PRO A 93 5.85 14.17 -17.76
C PRO A 93 7.33 14.34 -18.15
N GLY A 94 8.13 13.30 -17.93
CA GLY A 94 9.52 13.27 -18.34
C GLY A 94 9.69 13.13 -19.85
N THR A 95 10.95 13.18 -20.29
CA THR A 95 11.33 12.97 -21.70
C THR A 95 12.26 11.77 -21.83
N ALA A 96 12.65 11.44 -23.08
CA ALA A 96 13.62 10.40 -23.36
C ALA A 96 14.99 10.63 -22.70
N THR A 97 15.30 11.88 -22.31
CA THR A 97 16.58 12.25 -21.67
C THR A 97 16.49 12.43 -20.16
N THR A 98 15.29 12.47 -19.58
CA THR A 98 15.11 12.49 -18.11
C THR A 98 15.66 11.20 -17.52
N PRO A 99 16.61 11.18 -16.56
CA PRO A 99 17.10 9.93 -15.96
C PRO A 99 15.98 9.10 -15.32
N ASP A 100 16.09 7.77 -15.31
CA ASP A 100 15.01 6.87 -14.84
C ASP A 100 14.55 7.17 -13.40
N ARG A 101 15.50 7.44 -12.49
CA ARG A 101 15.22 7.81 -11.09
C ARG A 101 14.54 9.17 -10.92
N ASP A 102 14.60 10.02 -11.94
CA ASP A 102 14.05 11.37 -11.95
C ASP A 102 12.74 11.42 -12.78
N LEU A 103 12.23 10.27 -13.24
CA LEU A 103 10.95 10.20 -13.95
C LEU A 103 9.77 10.31 -12.98
N PRO A 104 8.71 11.07 -13.34
CA PRO A 104 7.50 11.07 -12.54
C PRO A 104 6.80 9.72 -12.57
N ALA A 105 6.23 9.31 -11.44
CA ALA A 105 5.29 8.20 -11.40
C ALA A 105 4.08 8.44 -12.31
N VAL A 106 3.47 7.37 -12.82
CA VAL A 106 2.17 7.48 -13.51
C VAL A 106 1.09 7.75 -12.47
N ARG A 107 0.74 9.03 -12.31
CA ARG A 107 -0.37 9.48 -11.45
C ARG A 107 -1.44 10.13 -12.30
N LEU A 108 -2.63 9.54 -12.36
CA LEU A 108 -3.72 9.99 -13.24
C LEU A 108 -5.01 10.24 -12.46
N THR A 109 -5.57 11.44 -12.57
CA THR A 109 -6.89 11.78 -12.03
C THR A 109 -8.00 11.48 -13.04
N PRO A 110 -9.12 10.90 -12.61
CA PRO A 110 -10.25 10.63 -13.49
C PRO A 110 -10.92 11.93 -13.97
N PRO A 111 -11.54 11.90 -15.16
CA PRO A 111 -12.28 13.05 -15.68
C PRO A 111 -13.45 13.39 -14.75
N GLY A 112 -13.56 14.66 -14.36
CA GLY A 112 -14.66 15.14 -13.51
C GLY A 112 -14.54 14.85 -12.01
N ASN A 113 -13.54 14.09 -11.57
CA ASN A 113 -13.35 13.77 -10.15
C ASN A 113 -11.86 13.92 -9.72
N PRO A 114 -11.42 15.11 -9.29
CA PRO A 114 -10.02 15.36 -8.93
C PRO A 114 -9.63 14.86 -7.52
N GLU A 115 -10.58 14.28 -6.78
CA GLU A 115 -10.42 13.92 -5.36
C GLU A 115 -9.47 12.75 -5.15
N TRP A 116 -9.31 11.90 -6.16
CA TRP A 116 -8.42 10.76 -6.11
C TRP A 116 -7.66 10.59 -7.44
N PHE A 117 -6.63 9.76 -7.45
CA PHE A 117 -5.86 9.41 -8.64
C PHE A 117 -5.38 7.96 -8.56
N ILE A 118 -5.22 7.32 -9.72
CA ILE A 118 -4.45 6.06 -9.79
C ILE A 118 -2.96 6.36 -9.74
N GLU A 119 -2.19 5.51 -9.06
CA GLU A 119 -0.73 5.47 -9.13
C GLU A 119 -0.28 4.09 -9.59
N LEU A 120 0.48 3.99 -10.69
CA LEU A 120 0.97 2.70 -11.17
C LEU A 120 2.31 2.34 -10.52
N LEU A 121 2.42 1.10 -10.08
CA LEU A 121 3.60 0.50 -9.44
C LEU A 121 3.88 -0.87 -10.06
N THR A 122 5.04 -1.46 -9.78
CA THR A 122 5.36 -2.85 -10.15
C THR A 122 6.02 -3.61 -9.01
N VAL A 123 5.96 -4.94 -9.08
CA VAL A 123 6.78 -5.82 -8.25
C VAL A 123 8.27 -5.69 -8.63
N PRO A 124 9.20 -5.95 -7.68
CA PRO A 124 10.64 -5.93 -7.96
C PRO A 124 11.05 -7.01 -8.97
N ASP A 125 12.19 -6.81 -9.64
CA ASP A 125 12.73 -7.74 -10.64
C ASP A 125 13.23 -9.05 -10.03
N SER A 126 13.72 -9.00 -8.80
CA SER A 126 14.28 -10.13 -8.07
C SER A 126 13.91 -10.05 -6.59
N PRO A 127 13.82 -11.18 -5.87
CA PRO A 127 13.83 -11.22 -4.41
C PRO A 127 14.96 -10.39 -3.78
N ASP A 128 16.12 -10.32 -4.44
CA ASP A 128 17.29 -9.59 -3.92
C ASP A 128 17.22 -8.07 -4.16
N ASP A 129 16.30 -7.59 -4.99
CA ASP A 129 16.11 -6.16 -5.22
C ASP A 129 15.32 -5.55 -4.06
N ARG A 130 16.05 -5.11 -3.04
CA ARG A 130 15.51 -4.53 -1.81
C ARG A 130 15.36 -3.02 -1.84
N THR A 131 15.82 -2.38 -2.91
CA THR A 131 15.85 -0.92 -3.00
C THR A 131 14.73 -0.39 -3.87
N GLN A 132 14.52 0.93 -3.83
CA GLN A 132 13.63 1.57 -4.78
C GLN A 132 14.23 1.49 -6.19
N HIS A 133 13.48 0.89 -7.11
CA HIS A 133 13.87 0.82 -8.52
C HIS A 133 12.78 1.42 -9.42
N TRP A 134 13.23 2.16 -10.42
CA TRP A 134 12.38 2.88 -11.37
C TRP A 134 12.56 2.30 -12.76
N SER A 135 11.47 1.78 -13.33
CA SER A 135 11.47 1.32 -14.72
C SER A 135 10.78 2.33 -15.62
N ARG A 136 11.42 2.70 -16.72
CA ARG A 136 10.84 3.64 -17.68
C ARG A 136 9.62 3.06 -18.40
N LEU A 137 8.55 3.84 -18.41
CA LEU A 137 7.40 3.72 -19.29
C LEU A 137 7.48 4.83 -20.34
N ALA A 138 7.89 4.48 -21.55
CA ALA A 138 7.83 5.40 -22.69
C ALA A 138 6.43 5.35 -23.29
N THR A 139 5.72 6.47 -23.26
CA THR A 139 4.38 6.61 -23.82
C THR A 139 4.35 7.74 -24.84
N ARG A 140 3.32 7.82 -25.67
CA ARG A 140 3.09 8.98 -26.55
C ARG A 140 2.80 10.28 -25.80
N HIS A 141 2.48 10.21 -24.50
CA HIS A 141 2.18 11.36 -23.64
C HIS A 141 3.39 11.81 -22.80
N GLY A 142 4.56 11.21 -23.03
CA GLY A 142 5.79 11.47 -22.30
C GLY A 142 6.37 10.21 -21.64
N HIS A 143 7.41 10.41 -20.84
CA HIS A 143 8.07 9.32 -20.11
C HIS A 143 7.70 9.37 -18.63
N PHE A 144 7.39 8.20 -18.09
CA PHE A 144 7.05 8.01 -16.68
C PHE A 144 7.89 6.89 -16.08
N GLY A 145 7.94 6.84 -14.75
CA GLY A 145 8.57 5.79 -14.00
C GLY A 145 7.52 4.85 -13.39
N LEU A 146 7.76 3.54 -13.50
CA LEU A 146 7.06 2.51 -12.75
C LEU A 146 7.94 2.11 -11.57
N CYS A 147 7.55 2.58 -10.38
CA CYS A 147 8.31 2.38 -9.15
C CYS A 147 8.07 0.97 -8.59
N SER A 148 9.10 0.39 -7.99
CA SER A 148 9.05 -0.86 -7.23
C SER A 148 9.83 -0.73 -5.93
N PHE A 149 9.42 -1.51 -4.92
CA PHE A 149 10.07 -1.64 -3.61
C PHE A 149 10.18 -3.11 -3.24
N GLY A 150 11.16 -3.45 -2.40
CA GLY A 150 11.60 -4.84 -2.22
C GLY A 150 10.55 -5.81 -1.71
N PHE A 151 9.59 -5.34 -0.90
CA PHE A 151 8.55 -6.19 -0.32
C PHE A 151 7.19 -6.11 -1.04
N LEU A 152 7.07 -5.34 -2.13
CA LEU A 152 5.82 -5.25 -2.89
C LEU A 152 5.38 -6.58 -3.50
N SER A 153 6.31 -7.49 -3.78
CA SER A 153 6.00 -8.83 -4.30
C SER A 153 5.13 -9.67 -3.36
N LEU A 154 5.07 -9.35 -2.06
CA LEU A 154 4.17 -9.99 -1.11
C LEU A 154 2.70 -9.64 -1.39
N THR A 155 2.43 -8.43 -1.87
CA THR A 155 1.05 -7.98 -2.13
C THR A 155 0.41 -8.66 -3.36
N ASP A 156 1.22 -9.33 -4.18
CA ASP A 156 0.84 -10.21 -5.28
C ASP A 156 0.69 -11.69 -4.86
N VAL A 157 0.80 -12.02 -3.57
CA VAL A 157 0.57 -13.41 -3.13
C VAL A 157 -0.92 -13.66 -2.94
N SER A 158 -1.48 -14.50 -3.83
CA SER A 158 -2.89 -14.94 -3.82
C SER A 158 -3.89 -13.79 -3.67
N PRO A 159 -3.87 -12.79 -4.58
CA PRO A 159 -4.77 -11.64 -4.48
C PRO A 159 -6.24 -12.05 -4.57
N ILE A 160 -7.12 -11.19 -4.05
CA ILE A 160 -8.56 -11.44 -4.00
C ILE A 160 -9.21 -10.81 -5.24
N THR A 161 -9.87 -11.63 -6.05
CA THR A 161 -10.71 -11.13 -7.15
C THR A 161 -11.94 -10.44 -6.58
N THR A 162 -12.17 -9.20 -7.01
CA THR A 162 -13.34 -8.40 -6.60
C THR A 162 -14.54 -8.68 -7.50
N ASP A 163 -15.72 -8.19 -7.07
CA ASP A 163 -16.94 -8.26 -7.87
C ASP A 163 -16.84 -7.50 -9.22
N PHE A 164 -15.82 -6.65 -9.38
CA PHE A 164 -15.56 -5.86 -10.59
C PHE A 164 -14.58 -6.53 -11.57
N GLY A 165 -14.07 -7.73 -11.25
CA GLY A 165 -13.15 -8.47 -12.12
C GLY A 165 -11.71 -7.94 -12.14
N ILE A 166 -11.36 -7.05 -11.22
CA ILE A 166 -9.96 -6.69 -10.89
C ILE A 166 -9.58 -7.28 -9.53
N CYS A 167 -8.29 -7.36 -9.24
CA CYS A 167 -7.78 -7.92 -8.00
C CYS A 167 -7.46 -6.84 -6.96
N ILE A 168 -7.57 -7.19 -5.68
CA ILE A 168 -7.00 -6.43 -4.55
C ILE A 168 -5.98 -7.31 -3.79
N ALA A 169 -4.96 -6.69 -3.22
CA ALA A 169 -4.04 -7.39 -2.32
C ALA A 169 -4.74 -7.80 -1.02
N ARG A 170 -4.30 -8.92 -0.45
CA ARG A 170 -4.77 -9.39 0.86
C ARG A 170 -4.29 -8.44 1.97
N PRO A 171 -5.14 -8.03 2.93
CA PRO A 171 -4.72 -7.13 4.00
C PRO A 171 -3.54 -7.62 4.82
N GLU A 172 -3.48 -8.91 5.14
CA GLU A 172 -2.37 -9.53 5.86
C GLU A 172 -1.05 -9.49 5.07
N MET A 173 -1.10 -9.57 3.72
CA MET A 173 0.11 -9.42 2.89
C MET A 173 0.62 -7.98 2.88
N MET A 174 -0.29 -7.00 2.86
CA MET A 174 0.07 -5.58 2.96
C MET A 174 0.64 -5.24 4.35
N ALA A 175 0.08 -5.84 5.40
CA ALA A 175 0.63 -5.71 6.75
C ALA A 175 2.06 -6.25 6.84
N LEU A 176 2.30 -7.47 6.32
CA LEU A 176 3.63 -8.07 6.27
C LEU A 176 4.63 -7.22 5.47
N ALA A 177 4.23 -6.72 4.30
CA ALA A 177 5.10 -5.88 3.48
C ALA A 177 5.53 -4.60 4.22
N ASN A 178 4.61 -3.92 4.91
CA ASN A 178 4.93 -2.71 5.68
C ASN A 178 5.83 -3.01 6.89
N LEU A 179 5.62 -4.15 7.58
CA LEU A 179 6.48 -4.58 8.69
C LEU A 179 7.93 -4.80 8.23
N LEU A 180 8.13 -5.45 7.08
CA LEU A 180 9.47 -5.73 6.55
C LEU A 180 10.15 -4.51 5.94
N GLU A 181 9.39 -3.58 5.35
CA GLU A 181 9.91 -2.32 4.81
C GLU A 181 10.44 -1.39 5.92
N HIS A 182 9.86 -1.48 7.12
CA HIS A 182 10.19 -0.64 8.27
C HIS A 182 10.63 -1.48 9.47
N PRO A 183 11.82 -2.13 9.42
CA PRO A 183 12.35 -2.89 10.54
C PRO A 183 12.84 -1.98 11.69
N GLU A 184 12.94 -0.67 11.46
CA GLU A 184 13.35 0.37 12.39
C GLU A 184 12.60 1.69 12.06
N ILE A 185 12.53 2.62 13.01
CA ILE A 185 11.94 3.94 12.77
C ILE A 185 12.97 4.90 12.17
N LYS A 186 12.80 5.19 10.87
CA LYS A 186 13.65 6.13 10.14
C LYS A 186 13.22 7.59 10.38
N PRO A 187 14.16 8.56 10.32
CA PRO A 187 13.85 9.98 10.52
C PRO A 187 13.07 10.61 9.35
N ASP A 188 13.03 9.95 8.19
CA ASP A 188 12.39 10.47 6.97
C ASP A 188 10.90 10.74 7.17
N THR A 189 10.49 11.97 6.91
CA THR A 189 9.10 12.40 6.97
C THR A 189 8.41 12.31 5.61
N MET A 190 7.07 12.33 5.63
CA MET A 190 6.30 12.43 4.39
C MET A 190 6.51 13.81 3.74
N ALA A 191 7.02 13.84 2.51
CA ALA A 191 7.32 15.08 1.79
C ALA A 191 6.11 16.04 1.68
N ALA A 192 4.92 15.49 1.45
CA ALA A 192 3.67 16.27 1.37
C ALA A 192 2.91 16.35 2.72
N GLY A 193 3.52 15.92 3.83
CA GLY A 193 2.84 15.74 5.10
C GLY A 193 1.73 14.69 5.07
N PHE A 194 0.97 14.62 6.16
CA PHE A 194 -0.21 13.77 6.30
C PHE A 194 -1.28 14.44 7.15
N ALA A 195 -2.43 14.74 6.53
CA ALA A 195 -3.62 15.31 7.18
C ALA A 195 -3.26 16.50 8.11
N GLY A 196 -2.59 17.51 7.54
CA GLY A 196 -2.20 18.74 8.24
C GLY A 196 -0.94 18.67 9.10
N ARG A 197 -0.29 17.49 9.24
CA ARG A 197 1.01 17.35 9.94
C ARG A 197 2.16 17.15 8.96
N MET A 198 3.24 17.92 9.13
CA MET A 198 4.46 17.81 8.31
C MET A 198 5.55 16.94 8.96
N ASP A 199 5.38 16.60 10.23
CA ASP A 199 6.36 15.89 11.05
C ASP A 199 6.14 14.36 11.08
N VAL A 200 5.13 13.86 10.35
CA VAL A 200 4.81 12.43 10.32
C VAL A 200 5.90 11.66 9.58
N LYS A 201 6.58 10.76 10.31
CA LYS A 201 7.57 9.84 9.75
C LYS A 201 6.91 8.83 8.82
N ARG A 202 7.57 8.48 7.72
CA ARG A 202 7.08 7.47 6.78
C ARG A 202 6.88 6.11 7.46
N SER A 203 7.86 5.68 8.27
CA SER A 203 7.78 4.43 9.03
C SER A 203 6.56 4.40 9.96
N ASN A 204 6.28 5.49 10.67
CA ASN A 204 5.11 5.57 11.56
C ASN A 204 3.78 5.51 10.81
N LYS A 205 3.70 6.09 9.60
CA LYS A 205 2.51 6.01 8.74
C LYS A 205 2.25 4.59 8.25
N ASP A 206 3.28 3.91 7.78
CA ASP A 206 3.13 2.54 7.24
C ASP A 206 2.96 1.49 8.36
N LEU A 207 3.65 1.63 9.50
CA LEU A 207 3.42 0.79 10.69
C LEU A 207 2.08 1.10 11.37
N GLY A 208 1.62 2.36 11.34
CA GLY A 208 0.25 2.71 11.71
C GLY A 208 -0.79 2.00 10.85
N ARG A 209 -0.52 1.85 9.54
CA ARG A 209 -1.38 1.06 8.65
C ARG A 209 -1.42 -0.42 9.03
N VAL A 210 -0.32 -1.01 9.50
CA VAL A 210 -0.31 -2.39 10.05
C VAL A 210 -1.30 -2.50 11.22
N LEU A 211 -1.24 -1.57 12.17
CA LEU A 211 -2.16 -1.53 13.31
C LEU A 211 -3.61 -1.31 12.87
N ALA A 212 -3.85 -0.44 11.87
CA ALA A 212 -5.18 -0.22 11.33
C ALA A 212 -5.78 -1.49 10.68
N ILE A 213 -4.98 -2.22 9.89
CA ILE A 213 -5.40 -3.50 9.31
C ILE A 213 -5.67 -4.53 10.41
N GLY A 214 -4.78 -4.65 11.40
CA GLY A 214 -4.95 -5.56 12.53
C GLY A 214 -6.25 -5.29 13.31
N ARG A 215 -6.61 -4.02 13.51
CA ARG A 215 -7.88 -3.64 14.14
C ARG A 215 -9.09 -4.09 13.33
N LEU A 216 -9.06 -3.90 12.01
CA LEU A 216 -10.16 -4.31 11.14
C LEU A 216 -10.31 -5.83 11.12
N ALA A 217 -9.19 -6.55 11.03
CA ALA A 217 -9.15 -8.01 11.11
C ALA A 217 -9.80 -8.50 12.41
N LEU A 218 -9.31 -8.03 13.57
CA LEU A 218 -9.84 -8.40 14.90
C LEU A 218 -11.31 -8.05 15.10
N GLY A 219 -11.77 -6.94 14.51
CA GLY A 219 -13.18 -6.56 14.61
C GLY A 219 -14.09 -7.27 13.61
N SER A 220 -13.53 -8.03 12.66
CA SER A 220 -14.29 -8.92 11.76
C SER A 220 -14.33 -10.35 12.32
N ASP A 221 -13.22 -10.79 12.90
CA ASP A 221 -13.06 -12.06 13.60
C ASP A 221 -11.99 -11.90 14.69
N GLU A 222 -12.35 -12.18 15.95
CA GLU A 222 -11.48 -11.99 17.11
C GLU A 222 -10.19 -12.83 17.02
N ASP A 223 -10.24 -13.95 16.29
CA ASP A 223 -9.14 -14.89 16.09
C ASP A 223 -8.41 -14.72 14.75
N ALA A 224 -8.77 -13.70 13.95
CA ALA A 224 -8.24 -13.49 12.60
C ALA A 224 -6.70 -13.50 12.51
N LEU A 225 -6.01 -13.00 13.54
CA LEU A 225 -4.56 -12.90 13.56
C LEU A 225 -3.86 -14.25 13.76
N LEU A 226 -4.53 -15.27 14.31
CA LEU A 226 -3.93 -16.57 14.60
C LEU A 226 -3.53 -17.34 13.32
N GLU A 227 -4.16 -17.04 12.19
CA GLU A 227 -3.82 -17.64 10.90
C GLU A 227 -2.68 -16.92 10.17
N TRP A 228 -2.38 -15.68 10.55
CA TRP A 228 -1.40 -14.85 9.86
C TRP A 228 0.02 -15.43 9.87
N PRO A 229 0.55 -16.02 10.95
CA PRO A 229 1.90 -16.60 10.96
C PRO A 229 2.10 -17.62 9.84
N ARG A 230 1.15 -18.54 9.69
CA ARG A 230 1.19 -19.60 8.67
C ARG A 230 1.16 -18.98 7.27
N VAL A 231 0.21 -18.08 7.03
CA VAL A 231 0.02 -17.41 5.74
C VAL A 231 1.25 -16.55 5.37
N TRP A 232 1.82 -15.84 6.33
CA TRP A 232 3.04 -15.04 6.15
C TRP A 232 4.26 -15.90 5.88
N ARG A 233 4.45 -17.00 6.62
CA ARG A 233 5.55 -17.93 6.36
C ARG A 233 5.49 -18.46 4.94
N ASP A 234 4.33 -18.95 4.51
CA ASP A 234 4.17 -19.54 3.17
C ASP A 234 4.49 -18.48 2.09
N ALA A 235 4.02 -17.24 2.27
CA ALA A 235 4.34 -16.12 1.38
C ALA A 235 5.83 -15.75 1.37
N LEU A 236 6.48 -15.70 2.54
CA LEU A 236 7.92 -15.43 2.67
C LEU A 236 8.74 -16.52 1.99
N GLN A 237 8.39 -17.80 2.19
CA GLN A 237 9.07 -18.92 1.53
C GLN A 237 8.91 -18.88 0.01
N GLN A 238 7.73 -18.46 -0.48
CA GLN A 238 7.47 -18.33 -1.90
C GLN A 238 8.26 -17.18 -2.54
N ARG A 239 8.28 -16.00 -1.91
CA ARG A 239 8.87 -14.78 -2.49
C ARG A 239 10.35 -14.61 -2.17
N PHE A 240 10.79 -15.13 -1.04
CA PHE A 240 12.12 -14.90 -0.47
C PHE A 240 12.75 -16.21 0.04
N PRO A 241 12.86 -17.25 -0.81
CA PRO A 241 13.26 -18.60 -0.37
C PRO A 241 14.65 -18.64 0.28
N GLY A 242 15.56 -17.73 -0.09
CA GLY A 242 16.93 -17.67 0.42
C GLY A 242 17.05 -17.09 1.83
N ASP A 243 16.20 -16.14 2.20
CA ASP A 243 16.30 -15.33 3.43
C ASP A 243 15.00 -15.26 4.25
N TRP A 244 13.98 -16.07 3.92
CA TRP A 244 12.67 -16.02 4.59
C TRP A 244 12.75 -16.12 6.13
N ARG A 245 13.68 -16.93 6.66
CA ARG A 245 13.86 -17.08 8.12
C ARG A 245 14.43 -15.81 8.77
N GLU A 246 15.36 -15.14 8.09
CA GLU A 246 15.90 -13.87 8.57
C GLU A 246 14.81 -12.80 8.58
N LEU A 247 14.05 -12.69 7.48
CA LEU A 247 12.93 -11.76 7.35
C LEU A 247 11.86 -12.01 8.41
N ALA A 248 11.43 -13.26 8.56
CA ALA A 248 10.48 -13.67 9.58
C ALA A 248 10.98 -13.36 11.00
N GLY A 249 12.27 -13.62 11.27
CA GLY A 249 12.88 -13.44 12.58
C GLY A 249 12.99 -11.99 13.07
N ARG A 250 12.81 -11.01 12.17
CA ARG A 250 12.86 -9.57 12.47
C ARG A 250 11.58 -8.81 12.10
N VAL A 251 10.52 -9.52 11.73
CA VAL A 251 9.29 -8.91 11.19
C VAL A 251 8.64 -7.92 12.17
N GLY A 252 8.79 -8.12 13.49
CA GLY A 252 8.18 -7.24 14.49
C GLY A 252 9.02 -6.04 14.93
N SER A 253 10.28 -5.91 14.47
CA SER A 253 11.25 -4.98 15.08
C SER A 253 10.75 -3.53 15.10
N GLY A 254 10.37 -2.96 13.96
CA GLY A 254 9.91 -1.58 13.89
C GLY A 254 8.58 -1.35 14.61
N LEU A 255 7.67 -2.33 14.58
CA LEU A 255 6.41 -2.20 15.30
C LEU A 255 6.64 -2.11 16.82
N ARG A 256 7.57 -2.90 17.37
CA ARG A 256 7.94 -2.82 18.79
C ARG A 256 8.51 -1.45 19.15
N GLU A 257 9.32 -0.84 18.28
CA GLU A 257 9.81 0.53 18.46
C GLU A 257 8.68 1.56 18.53
N VAL A 258 7.70 1.50 17.60
CA VAL A 258 6.49 2.35 17.66
C VAL A 258 5.77 2.17 18.98
N MET A 259 5.57 0.92 19.42
CA MET A 259 4.73 0.59 20.58
C MET A 259 5.32 1.06 21.92
N VAL A 260 6.64 1.21 22.02
CA VAL A 260 7.30 1.71 23.25
C VAL A 260 7.56 3.22 23.23
N SER A 261 7.44 3.87 22.07
CA SER A 261 7.67 5.31 21.88
C SER A 261 6.35 6.07 21.79
N GLU A 262 6.01 6.86 22.81
CA GLU A 262 4.78 7.66 22.80
C GLU A 262 4.68 8.62 21.60
N PRO A 263 5.73 9.36 21.20
CA PRO A 263 5.67 10.22 20.02
C PRO A 263 5.42 9.46 18.72
N ASP A 264 6.03 8.29 18.55
CA ASP A 264 5.87 7.49 17.33
C ASP A 264 4.49 6.83 17.28
N LEU A 265 3.99 6.34 18.42
CA LEU A 265 2.64 5.81 18.54
C LEU A 265 1.56 6.88 18.33
N ASP A 266 1.79 8.13 18.76
CA ASP A 266 0.92 9.26 18.47
C ASP A 266 0.85 9.55 16.96
N GLN A 267 1.98 9.51 16.25
CA GLN A 267 1.98 9.65 14.79
C GLN A 267 1.24 8.48 14.10
N ALA A 268 1.44 7.24 14.56
CA ALA A 268 0.71 6.08 14.07
C ALA A 268 -0.81 6.22 14.32
N LEU A 269 -1.21 6.71 15.50
CA LEU A 269 -2.61 7.01 15.83
C LEU A 269 -3.19 8.09 14.91
N HIS A 270 -2.47 9.19 14.70
CA HIS A 270 -2.88 10.29 13.82
C HIS A 270 -3.14 9.79 12.39
N THR A 271 -2.26 8.93 11.87
CA THR A 271 -2.40 8.39 10.51
C THR A 271 -3.57 7.39 10.40
N CYS A 272 -3.80 6.58 11.44
CA CYS A 272 -4.98 5.73 11.54
C CYS A 272 -6.28 6.56 11.52
N ALA A 273 -6.37 7.55 12.41
CA ALA A 273 -7.55 8.38 12.64
C ALA A 273 -7.89 9.31 11.47
N ASN A 274 -6.90 9.64 10.62
CA ASN A 274 -7.11 10.51 9.46
C ASN A 274 -6.99 9.80 8.12
N GLY A 275 -6.79 8.48 8.12
CA GLY A 275 -6.68 7.65 6.92
C GLY A 275 -7.69 6.52 6.89
N LEU A 276 -7.21 5.28 7.05
CA LEU A 276 -8.00 4.05 6.92
C LEU A 276 -9.13 3.93 7.94
N LEU A 277 -8.94 4.42 9.16
CA LEU A 277 -9.93 4.34 10.24
C LEU A 277 -10.67 5.66 10.45
N ALA A 278 -10.63 6.59 9.49
CA ALA A 278 -11.19 7.93 9.67
C ALA A 278 -12.69 7.95 10.02
N SER A 279 -13.45 6.94 9.59
CA SER A 279 -14.87 6.83 9.93
C SER A 279 -15.13 6.30 11.35
N ARG A 280 -14.15 5.59 11.94
CA ARG A 280 -14.19 5.09 13.33
C ARG A 280 -12.79 5.19 13.95
N PRO A 281 -12.31 6.42 14.25
CA PRO A 281 -10.97 6.62 14.77
C PRO A 281 -10.74 5.80 16.03
N PRO A 282 -9.60 5.08 16.16
CA PRO A 282 -9.29 4.36 17.38
C PRO A 282 -8.88 5.33 18.49
N THR A 283 -9.01 4.91 19.74
CA THR A 283 -8.28 5.55 20.84
C THR A 283 -6.84 5.03 20.89
N LEU A 284 -5.97 5.76 21.61
CA LEU A 284 -4.59 5.30 21.84
C LEU A 284 -4.56 3.92 22.52
N GLU A 285 -5.41 3.69 23.51
CA GLU A 285 -5.52 2.41 24.22
C GLU A 285 -5.97 1.28 23.29
N GLN A 286 -6.96 1.53 22.44
CA GLN A 286 -7.38 0.56 21.43
C GLN A 286 -6.25 0.20 20.47
N LEU A 287 -5.45 1.18 20.06
CA LEU A 287 -4.30 0.95 19.19
C LEU A 287 -3.21 0.15 19.91
N ARG A 288 -2.98 0.41 21.21
CA ARG A 288 -2.07 -0.39 22.05
C ARG A 288 -2.51 -1.84 22.16
N ILE A 289 -3.80 -2.09 22.40
CA ILE A 289 -4.36 -3.46 22.48
C ILE A 289 -4.15 -4.19 21.15
N VAL A 290 -4.39 -3.54 20.03
CA VAL A 290 -4.16 -4.13 18.70
C VAL A 290 -2.69 -4.45 18.47
N GLY A 291 -1.77 -3.57 18.85
CA GLY A 291 -0.34 -3.84 18.75
C GLY A 291 0.10 -5.03 19.62
N LEU A 292 -0.44 -5.16 20.83
CA LEU A 292 -0.19 -6.32 21.69
C LEU A 292 -0.72 -7.63 21.09
N ARG A 293 -1.93 -7.61 20.51
CA ARG A 293 -2.49 -8.76 19.79
C ARG A 293 -1.66 -9.13 18.55
N MET A 294 -1.24 -8.14 17.76
CA MET A 294 -0.35 -8.36 16.61
C MET A 294 0.97 -9.01 17.02
N GLU A 295 1.57 -8.52 18.11
CA GLU A 295 2.80 -9.08 18.67
C GLU A 295 2.62 -10.53 19.12
N GLN A 296 1.55 -10.80 19.88
CA GLN A 296 1.29 -12.11 20.49
C GLN A 296 0.86 -13.16 19.48
N ASP A 297 -0.06 -12.81 18.57
CA ASP A 297 -0.81 -13.77 17.77
C ASP A 297 -0.26 -13.94 16.35
N ALA A 298 0.44 -12.94 15.81
CA ALA A 298 0.96 -12.95 14.44
C ALA A 298 2.49 -12.92 14.36
N ILE A 299 3.13 -11.96 15.05
CA ILE A 299 4.58 -11.71 14.94
C ILE A 299 5.39 -12.76 15.71
N SER A 300 5.14 -12.90 17.02
CA SER A 300 5.91 -13.82 17.87
C SER A 300 5.84 -15.28 17.42
N PRO A 301 4.68 -15.81 16.97
CA PRO A 301 4.61 -17.17 16.44
C PRO A 301 5.44 -17.32 15.16
N LEU A 302 5.36 -16.37 14.22
CA LEU A 302 6.17 -16.40 12.99
C LEU A 302 7.68 -16.34 13.29
N GLU A 303 8.09 -15.47 14.21
CA GLU A 303 9.49 -15.37 14.65
C GLU A 303 9.97 -16.65 15.34
N SER A 304 9.10 -17.32 16.10
CA SER A 304 9.42 -18.58 16.80
C SER A 304 9.61 -19.73 15.80
N GLU A 305 8.70 -19.85 14.82
CA GLU A 305 8.83 -20.82 13.73
C GLU A 305 10.13 -20.62 12.93
N ALA A 306 10.50 -19.36 12.64
CA ALA A 306 11.73 -19.03 11.93
C ALA A 306 12.99 -19.46 12.70
N ARG A 307 12.96 -19.39 14.04
CA ARG A 307 14.04 -19.83 14.93
C ARG A 307 14.11 -21.35 15.12
N GLY A 308 13.13 -22.10 14.60
CA GLY A 308 13.08 -23.56 14.70
C GLY A 308 12.81 -24.07 16.12
N ARG A 309 11.97 -23.37 16.88
CA ARG A 309 11.52 -23.77 18.22
C ARG A 309 10.11 -24.33 18.19
#